data_AF-A0A316NT48-F1
#
_entry.id   AF-A0A316NT48-F1
#
_cell.length_a   1.000
_cell.length_b   1.000
_cell.length_c   1.000
_cell.angle_alpha   90.00
_cell.angle_beta   90.00
_cell.angle_gamma   90.00
#
_symmetry.space_group_name_H-M   'P 1'
#
loop_
_entity.id
_entity.type
_entity.pdbx_description
1 polymer ?
#
loop_
_entity_poly.entity_id
_entity_poly.type
_entity_poly.pdbx_seq_one_letter_code
_entity_poly.pdbx_strand_id
1 'polypeptide(L)'
;MNKVTELLDAVGGVIICVRNLADSLQVVADVLTDMKSLEVIEAQPVAQISEKAAKLKKKKAKIYTLEDVRGVLAEKSQNGLTSEVKGLIAKFGGSKLSDIDPSNYEAIIKEAEVLGNE
;
A
#
# COMPACT_ATOMS: atom_id res chain seq x y z
N MET A 1 6.26 -47.92 -23.70
CA MET A 1 6.58 -47.49 -22.33
C MET A 1 5.48 -47.98 -21.41
N ASN A 2 5.81 -48.33 -20.16
CA ASN A 2 4.81 -48.80 -19.20
C ASN A 2 4.10 -47.57 -18.61
N LYS A 3 2.77 -47.62 -18.45
CA LYS A 3 1.97 -46.54 -17.86
C LYS A 3 2.47 -46.09 -16.48
N VAL A 4 3.08 -47.01 -15.72
CA VAL A 4 3.70 -46.73 -14.41
C VAL A 4 4.93 -45.83 -14.54
N THR A 5 5.74 -46.01 -15.59
CA THR A 5 6.91 -45.17 -15.87
C THR A 5 6.48 -43.76 -16.25
N GLU A 6 5.46 -43.63 -17.11
CA GLU A 6 4.90 -42.31 -17.48
C GLU A 6 4.35 -41.56 -16.26
N LEU A 7 3.70 -42.28 -15.34
CA LEU A 7 3.20 -41.69 -14.10
C LEU A 7 4.34 -41.25 -13.15
N LEU A 8 5.39 -42.06 -13.04
CA LEU A 8 6.59 -41.71 -12.25
C LEU A 8 7.28 -40.47 -12.81
N ASP A 9 7.41 -40.37 -14.13
CA ASP A 9 8.00 -39.20 -14.80
C ASP A 9 7.15 -37.94 -14.58
N ALA A 10 5.82 -38.06 -14.70
CA ALA A 10 4.89 -36.96 -14.43
C ALA A 10 4.98 -36.48 -12.98
N VAL A 11 5.04 -37.39 -12.00
CA VAL A 11 5.22 -37.06 -10.58
C VAL A 11 6.58 -36.39 -10.35
N GLY A 12 7.65 -36.89 -10.98
CA GLY A 12 8.97 -36.26 -10.95
C GLY A 12 8.93 -34.81 -11.46
N GLY A 13 8.22 -34.58 -12.57
CA GLY A 13 8.00 -33.24 -13.13
C GLY A 13 7.28 -32.31 -12.16
N VAL A 14 6.21 -32.77 -11.50
CA VAL A 14 5.49 -31.97 -10.50
C VAL A 14 6.41 -31.59 -9.33
N ILE A 15 7.22 -32.53 -8.84
CA ILE A 15 8.17 -32.27 -7.75
C ILE A 15 9.20 -31.20 -8.16
N ILE A 16 9.71 -31.26 -9.39
CA ILE A 16 10.64 -30.25 -9.91
C ILE A 16 9.98 -28.87 -9.98
N CYS A 17 8.76 -28.80 -10.51
CA CYS A 17 8.00 -27.54 -10.58
C CYS A 17 7.79 -26.91 -9.19
N VAL A 18 7.43 -27.72 -8.19
CA VAL A 18 7.23 -27.22 -6.81
C VAL A 18 8.53 -26.69 -6.21
N ARG A 19 9.67 -27.34 -6.46
CA ARG A 19 10.98 -26.85 -6.02
C ARG A 19 11.34 -25.53 -6.68
N ASN A 20 11.21 -25.44 -8.00
CA ASN A 20 11.49 -24.21 -8.74
C ASN A 20 10.59 -23.04 -8.28
N LEU A 21 9.33 -23.33 -7.96
CA LEU A 21 8.42 -22.34 -7.39
C LEU A 21 8.87 -21.89 -6.00
N ALA A 22 9.28 -22.82 -5.13
CA ALA A 22 9.80 -22.50 -3.80
C ALA A 22 11.07 -21.63 -3.89
N ASP A 23 12.00 -21.96 -4.80
CA ASP A 23 13.21 -21.17 -5.03
C ASP A 23 12.86 -19.75 -5.52
N SER A 24 11.90 -19.63 -6.44
CA SER A 24 11.43 -18.33 -6.93
C SER A 24 10.79 -17.49 -5.82
N LEU A 25 10.00 -18.11 -4.94
CA LEU A 25 9.40 -17.44 -3.78
C LEU A 25 10.45 -17.02 -2.76
N GLN A 26 11.51 -17.82 -2.56
CA GLN A 26 12.62 -17.46 -1.69
C GLN A 26 13.33 -16.20 -2.20
N VAL A 27 13.61 -16.12 -3.51
CA VAL A 27 14.21 -14.93 -4.12
C VAL A 27 13.34 -13.69 -3.89
N VAL A 28 12.02 -13.81 -4.04
CA VAL A 28 11.09 -12.70 -3.78
C VAL A 28 11.10 -12.30 -2.30
N ALA A 29 11.16 -13.27 -1.38
CA ALA A 29 11.23 -13.01 0.06
C ALA A 29 12.54 -12.31 0.46
N ASP A 30 13.66 -12.70 -0.13
CA ASP A 30 14.96 -12.07 0.10
C ASP A 30 14.93 -10.60 -0.37
N VAL A 31 14.41 -10.36 -1.58
CA VAL A 31 14.26 -9.00 -2.13
C VAL A 31 13.33 -8.13 -1.28
N LEU A 32 12.23 -8.69 -0.76
CA LEU A 32 11.34 -7.97 0.18
C LEU A 32 12.03 -7.69 1.52
N THR A 33 12.88 -8.60 2.00
CA THR A 33 13.64 -8.42 3.23
C THR A 33 14.70 -7.33 3.06
N ASP A 34 15.34 -7.25 1.90
CA ASP A 34 16.27 -6.18 1.55
C ASP A 34 15.54 -4.83 1.44
N MET A 35 14.38 -4.77 0.79
CA MET A 35 13.54 -3.56 0.77
C MET A 35 13.09 -3.15 2.17
N LYS A 36 12.76 -4.13 3.03
CA LYS A 36 12.39 -3.84 4.42
C LYS A 36 13.55 -3.27 5.22
N SER A 37 14.76 -3.75 4.95
CA SER A 37 15.97 -3.24 5.58
C SER A 37 16.30 -1.82 5.13
N LEU A 38 15.95 -1.43 3.90
CA LEU A 38 16.09 -0.06 3.39
C LEU A 38 15.07 0.93 4.00
N GLU A 39 13.88 0.49 4.40
CA GLU A 39 12.94 1.29 5.22
C GLU A 39 13.46 1.53 6.65
N VAL A 40 14.37 0.70 7.16
CA VAL A 40 14.87 0.78 8.54
C VAL A 40 16.07 1.73 8.67
N ILE A 41 16.64 2.23 7.57
CA ILE A 41 17.80 3.14 7.59
C ILE A 41 17.42 4.58 8.04
N GLU A 42 16.13 4.94 8.13
CA GLU A 42 15.68 6.16 8.82
C GLU A 42 15.52 6.01 10.34
N ALA A 43 15.84 4.86 10.93
CA ALA A 43 15.84 4.67 12.38
C ALA A 43 17.27 4.47 12.90
N GLN A 44 18.09 5.52 12.84
CA GLN A 44 19.32 5.53 13.65
C GLN A 44 18.97 5.40 15.14
N PRO A 45 19.66 4.50 15.87
CA PRO A 45 19.48 4.32 17.30
C PRO A 45 20.34 5.34 18.04
N VAL A 46 19.73 6.40 18.59
CA VAL A 46 20.38 7.27 19.56
C VAL A 46 19.62 7.24 20.88
N ALA A 47 20.33 6.70 21.86
CA ALA A 47 20.27 7.03 23.28
C ALA A 47 18.98 6.69 24.03
N GLN A 48 19.10 5.64 24.84
CA GLN A 48 18.65 5.63 26.22
C GLN A 48 18.77 7.03 26.86
N ILE A 49 17.76 7.46 27.62
CA ILE A 49 17.84 8.09 28.96
C ILE A 49 16.49 8.78 29.27
N SER A 50 15.96 8.44 30.45
CA SER A 50 15.04 9.20 31.28
C SER A 50 13.55 9.27 30.88
N GLU A 51 12.78 8.57 31.70
CA GLU A 51 11.49 9.00 32.21
C GLU A 51 11.30 10.53 32.24
N LYS A 52 10.09 10.95 31.87
CA LYS A 52 9.17 11.77 32.70
C LYS A 52 8.48 12.86 31.87
N ALA A 53 7.20 12.58 31.66
CA ALA A 53 6.10 13.53 31.58
C ALA A 53 6.04 14.58 30.45
N ALA A 54 4.87 14.56 29.81
CA ALA A 54 4.19 15.67 29.17
C ALA A 54 4.67 16.09 27.76
N LYS A 55 4.02 15.53 26.73
CA LYS A 55 3.17 16.36 25.84
C LYS A 55 2.30 15.51 24.91
N LEU A 56 1.00 15.76 25.07
CA LEU A 56 -0.08 15.65 24.09
C LEU A 56 -0.09 14.46 23.13
N LYS A 57 -1.09 13.60 23.37
CA LYS A 57 -1.90 12.88 22.38
C LYS A 57 -1.81 13.46 20.95
N LYS A 58 -0.80 13.10 20.16
CA LYS A 58 -0.95 13.08 18.72
C LYS A 58 -1.69 11.79 18.41
N LYS A 59 -3.01 11.92 18.23
CA LYS A 59 -3.83 10.94 17.52
C LYS A 59 -2.97 10.44 16.36
N LYS A 60 -2.75 9.13 16.30
CA LYS A 60 -2.25 8.45 15.12
C LYS A 60 -3.17 8.86 13.98
N ALA A 61 -2.78 9.89 13.23
CA ALA A 61 -3.39 10.18 11.96
C ALA A 61 -3.17 8.91 11.15
N LYS A 62 -4.25 8.25 10.74
CA LYS A 62 -4.14 7.27 9.67
C LYS A 62 -3.50 8.04 8.52
N ILE A 63 -2.23 7.75 8.24
CA ILE A 63 -1.56 8.33 7.09
C ILE A 63 -2.22 7.63 5.91
N TYR A 64 -3.23 8.27 5.33
CA TYR A 64 -3.79 7.81 4.07
C TYR A 64 -2.70 7.93 3.02
N THR A 65 -2.52 6.89 2.21
CA THR A 65 -1.56 6.96 1.13
C THR A 65 -2.20 7.68 -0.06
N LEU A 66 -1.35 8.25 -0.93
CA LEU A 66 -1.81 8.89 -2.15
C LEU A 66 -2.63 7.90 -3.02
N GLU A 67 -2.31 6.62 -2.96
CA GLU A 67 -3.02 5.54 -3.65
C GLU A 67 -4.45 5.35 -3.15
N ASP A 68 -4.66 5.34 -1.83
CA ASP A 68 -6.00 5.22 -1.24
C ASP A 68 -6.92 6.34 -1.72
N VAL A 69 -6.42 7.59 -1.69
CA VAL A 69 -7.19 8.77 -2.09
C VAL A 69 -7.45 8.75 -3.60
N ARG A 70 -6.48 8.30 -4.42
CA ARG A 70 -6.67 8.11 -5.87
C ARG A 70 -7.75 7.08 -6.15
N GLY A 71 -7.78 5.97 -5.41
CA GLY A 71 -8.80 4.94 -5.56
C GLY A 71 -10.20 5.49 -5.32
N VAL A 72 -10.42 6.14 -4.17
CA VAL A 72 -11.73 6.71 -3.79
C VAL A 72 -12.18 7.79 -4.79
N LEU A 73 -11.29 8.70 -5.19
CA LEU A 73 -11.64 9.75 -6.16
C LEU A 73 -11.85 9.19 -7.57
N ALA A 74 -11.12 8.15 -7.97
CA ALA A 74 -11.31 7.50 -9.27
C ALA A 74 -12.67 6.81 -9.35
N GLU A 75 -13.09 6.13 -8.29
CA GLU A 75 -14.42 5.51 -8.20
C GLU A 75 -15.53 6.58 -8.33
N LYS A 76 -15.41 7.70 -7.62
CA LYS A 76 -16.37 8.82 -7.72
C LYS A 76 -16.35 9.47 -9.10
N SER A 77 -15.17 9.61 -9.73
CA SER A 77 -15.03 10.12 -11.10
C SER A 77 -15.68 9.17 -12.12
N GLN A 78 -15.57 7.86 -11.94
CA GLN A 78 -16.25 6.85 -12.77
C GLN A 78 -17.77 6.91 -12.62
N ASN A 79 -18.27 7.25 -11.43
CA ASN A 79 -19.69 7.50 -11.18
C ASN A 79 -20.21 8.82 -11.80
N GLY A 80 -19.40 9.53 -12.59
CA GLY A 80 -19.79 10.76 -13.27
C GLY A 80 -19.53 12.05 -12.47
N LEU A 81 -19.06 11.95 -11.22
CA LEU A 81 -18.82 13.09 -10.32
C LEU A 81 -17.46 13.76 -10.56
N THR A 82 -16.93 13.68 -11.80
CA THR A 82 -15.57 14.14 -12.14
C THR A 82 -15.38 15.64 -11.90
N SER A 83 -16.42 16.45 -12.14
CA SER A 83 -16.39 17.90 -11.87
C SER A 83 -16.27 18.19 -10.37
N GLU A 84 -16.97 17.41 -9.55
CA GLU A 84 -16.98 17.59 -8.11
C GLU A 84 -15.70 17.06 -7.45
N VAL A 85 -15.16 15.94 -7.94
CA VAL A 85 -13.82 15.44 -7.58
C VAL A 85 -12.74 16.49 -7.87
N LYS A 86 -12.79 17.16 -9.03
CA LYS A 86 -11.85 18.26 -9.35
C LYS A 86 -12.05 19.46 -8.43
N GLY A 87 -13.31 19.83 -8.16
CA GLY A 87 -13.64 20.89 -7.22
C GLY A 87 -13.12 20.60 -5.82
N LEU A 88 -13.19 19.34 -5.39
CA LEU A 88 -12.65 18.89 -4.11
C LEU A 88 -11.13 19.10 -4.03
N ILE A 89 -10.38 18.60 -5.01
CA ILE A 89 -8.92 18.77 -5.07
C ILE A 89 -8.54 20.27 -5.05
N ALA A 90 -9.28 21.11 -5.78
CA ALA A 90 -9.08 22.56 -5.80
C ALA A 90 -9.41 23.23 -4.46
N LYS A 91 -10.44 22.79 -3.73
CA LYS A 91 -10.78 23.29 -2.38
C LYS A 91 -9.64 23.08 -1.39
N PHE A 92 -8.92 21.98 -1.51
CA PHE A 92 -7.75 21.66 -0.68
C PHE A 92 -6.45 22.31 -1.20
N GLY A 93 -6.53 23.18 -2.21
CA GLY A 93 -5.40 23.99 -2.69
C GLY A 93 -4.48 23.29 -3.70
N GLY A 94 -4.85 22.10 -4.18
CA GLY A 94 -4.07 21.37 -5.18
C GLY A 94 -4.62 21.53 -6.60
N SER A 95 -3.74 21.49 -7.61
CA SER A 95 -4.17 21.24 -8.99
C SER A 95 -4.26 19.73 -9.27
N LYS A 96 -3.48 18.93 -8.55
CA LYS A 96 -3.48 17.48 -8.57
C LYS A 96 -3.44 16.95 -7.15
N LEU A 97 -3.87 15.71 -6.96
CA LEU A 97 -3.79 15.04 -5.66
C LEU A 97 -2.36 14.98 -5.09
N SER A 98 -1.37 14.96 -5.98
CA SER A 98 0.05 14.98 -5.64
C SER A 98 0.55 16.32 -5.11
N ASP A 99 -0.18 17.42 -5.33
CA ASP A 99 0.17 18.75 -4.81
C ASP A 99 -0.43 18.99 -3.41
N ILE A 100 -1.25 18.07 -2.91
CA ILE A 100 -1.96 18.22 -1.65
C ILE A 100 -1.17 17.53 -0.53
N ASP A 101 -1.04 18.23 0.61
CA ASP A 101 -0.42 17.65 1.79
C ASP A 101 -1.13 16.36 2.24
N PRO A 102 -0.40 15.29 2.58
CA PRO A 102 -0.97 14.04 3.07
C PRO A 102 -1.85 14.19 4.32
N SER A 103 -1.67 15.29 5.07
CA SER A 103 -2.52 15.63 6.21
C SER A 103 -3.97 15.93 5.81
N ASN A 104 -4.20 16.34 4.57
CA ASN A 104 -5.53 16.67 4.03
C ASN A 104 -6.22 15.48 3.35
N TYR A 105 -5.51 14.37 3.13
CA TYR A 105 -6.05 13.17 2.47
C TYR A 105 -7.23 12.54 3.21
N GLU A 106 -7.20 12.54 4.54
CA GLU A 106 -8.33 12.06 5.35
C GLU A 106 -9.60 12.89 5.12
N ALA A 107 -9.46 14.22 5.00
CA ALA A 107 -10.58 15.11 4.74
C ALA A 107 -11.11 14.93 3.32
N ILE A 108 -10.22 14.77 2.34
CA ILE A 108 -10.59 14.51 0.94
C ILE A 108 -11.36 13.21 0.80
N ILE A 109 -10.92 12.12 1.43
CA ILE A 109 -11.64 10.85 1.36
C ILE A 109 -13.04 10.98 1.96
N LYS A 110 -13.17 11.61 3.13
CA LYS A 110 -14.49 11.80 3.77
C LYS A 110 -15.44 12.63 2.92
N GLU A 111 -14.96 13.73 2.35
CA GLU A 111 -15.78 14.55 1.45
C GLU A 111 -16.10 13.82 0.14
N ALA A 112 -15.16 13.03 -0.39
CA ALA A 112 -15.38 12.19 -1.56
C ALA A 112 -16.40 11.07 -1.30
N GLU A 113 -16.42 10.48 -0.10
CA GLU A 113 -17.41 9.46 0.29
C GLU A 113 -18.84 10.04 0.32
N VAL A 114 -19.00 11.27 0.81
CA VAL A 114 -20.29 11.99 0.87
C VAL A 114 -20.75 12.48 -0.51
N LEU A 115 -19.80 12.73 -1.41
CA LEU A 115 -20.03 13.12 -2.80
C LEU A 115 -20.86 12.07 -3.56
N GLY A 116 -22.05 12.46 -4.03
CA GLY A 116 -22.97 11.58 -4.75
C GLY A 116 -23.97 10.80 -3.88
N ASN A 117 -24.04 11.05 -2.58
CA ASN A 117 -25.11 10.54 -1.69
C ASN A 117 -26.29 11.53 -1.56
N GLU A 118 -26.54 12.34 -2.60
CA GLU A 118 -27.72 13.23 -2.69
C GLU A 118 -28.72 12.70 -3.72
#